data_AF-A0A0Q9QWS3-F1
#
_entry.id   AF-A0A0Q9QWS3-F1
#
_cell.length_a   1.000
_cell.length_b   1.000
_cell.length_c   1.000
_cell.angle_alpha   90.00
_cell.angle_beta   90.00
_cell.angle_gamma   90.00
#
_symmetry.space_group_name_H-M   'P 1'
#
loop_
_entity.id
_entity.type
_entity.pdbx_description
1 polymer ?
#
loop_
_entity_poly.entity_id
_entity_poly.type
_entity_poly.pdbx_seq_one_letter_code
_entity_poly.pdbx_strand_id
1 'polypeptide(L)'
;MLTAAEAEARRAGVERPGPEHLVLAAAALPDGTAARALARVGVDAHRLRDAVEAVHRNALPAVGVDVQGEVHDTSPLRAPVRMALQSTPQAQQVFQDAVALSKERRPARLRGADILAAACRLERGTFVRALDTLGVDRAALATAAAATESR
;
A
#
# COMPACT_ATOMS: atom_id res chain seq x y z
N MET A 1 6.23 0.67 11.14
CA MET A 1 5.24 0.90 10.07
C MET A 1 5.93 1.02 8.71
N LEU A 2 6.78 2.02 8.47
CA LEU A 2 7.58 2.11 7.23
C LEU A 2 8.41 0.85 6.95
N THR A 3 9.10 0.31 7.96
CA THR A 3 9.84 -0.96 7.87
C THR A 3 8.98 -2.15 7.47
N ALA A 4 7.70 -2.18 7.90
CA ALA A 4 6.76 -3.23 7.53
C ALA A 4 6.26 -3.03 6.09
N ALA A 5 6.05 -1.79 5.64
CA ALA A 5 5.71 -1.50 4.26
C ALA A 5 6.86 -1.86 3.30
N GLU A 6 8.11 -1.61 3.69
CA GLU A 6 9.28 -2.11 2.96
C GLU A 6 9.34 -3.63 2.92
N ALA A 7 8.94 -4.32 4.00
CA ALA A 7 8.87 -5.77 4.01
C ALA A 7 7.79 -6.30 3.05
N GLU A 8 6.62 -5.65 2.98
CA GLU A 8 5.59 -5.98 1.99
C GLU A 8 6.09 -5.70 0.56
N ALA A 9 6.80 -4.59 0.32
CA ALA A 9 7.39 -4.27 -0.98
C ALA A 9 8.41 -5.32 -1.43
N ARG A 10 9.31 -5.73 -0.54
CA ARG A 10 10.28 -6.80 -0.82
C ARG A 10 9.59 -8.14 -1.10
N ARG A 11 8.50 -8.46 -0.41
CA ARG A 11 7.69 -9.67 -0.67
C ARG A 11 7.05 -9.63 -2.06
N ALA A 12 6.61 -8.47 -2.51
CA ALA A 12 6.05 -8.26 -3.83
C ALA A 12 7.12 -8.11 -4.94
N GLY A 13 8.41 -8.23 -4.62
CA GLY A 13 9.51 -8.10 -5.58
C GLY A 13 9.74 -6.68 -6.09
N VAL A 14 9.22 -5.66 -5.40
CA VAL A 14 9.40 -4.24 -5.78
C VAL A 14 10.39 -3.54 -4.86
N GLU A 15 11.25 -2.72 -5.47
CA GLU A 15 12.38 -2.08 -4.77
C GLU A 15 11.94 -0.99 -3.78
N ARG A 16 10.85 -0.28 -4.07
CA ARG A 16 10.36 0.85 -3.25
C ARG A 16 8.88 0.69 -2.90
N PRO A 17 8.49 0.84 -1.62
CA PRO A 17 7.10 0.72 -1.22
C PRO A 17 6.21 1.85 -1.77
N GLY A 18 5.10 1.44 -2.37
CA GLY A 18 3.98 2.30 -2.76
C GLY A 18 2.87 2.39 -1.70
N PRO A 19 1.81 3.17 -1.94
CA PRO A 19 0.68 3.32 -1.03
C PRO A 19 0.03 1.99 -0.60
N GLU A 20 -0.11 1.05 -1.52
CA GLU A 20 -0.64 -0.30 -1.24
C GLU A 20 0.19 -1.05 -0.20
N HIS A 21 1.52 -0.91 -0.23
CA HIS A 21 2.41 -1.51 0.75
C HIS A 21 2.27 -0.86 2.13
N LEU A 22 2.04 0.45 2.18
CA LEU A 22 1.71 1.14 3.43
C LEU A 22 0.37 0.66 4.01
N VAL A 23 -0.64 0.45 3.16
CA VAL A 23 -1.95 -0.04 3.60
C VAL A 23 -1.86 -1.49 4.11
N LEU A 24 -1.14 -2.37 3.40
CA LEU A 24 -0.90 -3.74 3.85
C LEU A 24 -0.17 -3.78 5.19
N ALA A 25 0.86 -2.94 5.35
CA ALA A 25 1.55 -2.79 6.63
C ALA A 25 0.63 -2.23 7.73
N ALA A 26 -0.25 -1.28 7.41
CA ALA A 26 -1.22 -0.72 8.34
C ALA A 26 -2.25 -1.77 8.80
N ALA A 27 -2.72 -2.63 7.88
CA ALA A 27 -3.64 -3.72 8.18
C ALA A 27 -3.03 -4.78 9.14
N ALA A 28 -1.70 -4.91 9.14
CA ALA A 28 -0.97 -5.81 10.03
C ALA A 28 -0.56 -5.18 11.38
N LEU A 29 -0.88 -3.90 11.63
CA LEU A 29 -0.51 -3.25 12.89
C LEU A 29 -1.29 -3.83 14.09
N PRO A 30 -0.66 -3.94 15.28
CA PRO A 30 -1.32 -4.44 16.48
C PRO A 30 -2.54 -3.64 16.94
N ASP A 31 -2.69 -2.38 16.50
CA ASP A 31 -3.87 -1.56 16.83
C ASP A 31 -5.18 -2.10 16.19
N GLY A 32 -5.05 -2.96 15.17
CA GLY A 32 -6.15 -3.62 14.48
C GLY A 32 -7.15 -2.67 13.83
N THR A 33 -6.84 -1.38 13.71
CA THR A 33 -7.80 -0.36 13.27
C THR A 33 -8.03 -0.42 11.75
N ALA A 34 -6.97 -0.54 10.96
CA ALA A 34 -7.09 -0.73 9.51
C ALA A 34 -7.78 -2.06 9.16
N ALA A 35 -7.42 -3.15 9.83
CA ALA A 35 -8.04 -4.45 9.62
C ALA A 35 -9.54 -4.43 9.89
N ARG A 36 -9.98 -3.79 10.99
CA ARG A 36 -11.41 -3.62 11.30
C ARG A 36 -12.15 -2.74 10.29
N ALA A 37 -11.51 -1.68 9.80
CA ALA A 37 -12.10 -0.82 8.77
C ALA A 37 -12.30 -1.57 7.44
N LEU A 38 -11.32 -2.38 7.01
CA LEU A 38 -11.46 -3.26 5.85
C LEU A 38 -12.58 -4.28 6.06
N ALA A 39 -12.65 -4.91 7.24
CA ALA A 39 -13.68 -5.91 7.54
C ALA A 39 -15.11 -5.32 7.47
N ARG A 40 -15.29 -4.05 7.83
CA ARG A 40 -16.58 -3.33 7.73
C ARG A 40 -17.09 -3.20 6.28
N VAL A 41 -16.21 -3.28 5.29
CA VAL A 41 -16.56 -3.30 3.86
C VAL A 41 -16.45 -4.70 3.24
N GLY A 42 -16.37 -5.75 4.07
CA GLY A 42 -16.33 -7.15 3.60
C GLY A 42 -14.99 -7.63 3.06
N VAL A 43 -13.90 -6.89 3.31
CA VAL A 43 -12.55 -7.23 2.86
C VAL A 43 -11.64 -7.54 4.05
N ASP A 44 -10.85 -8.60 3.93
CA ASP A 44 -9.76 -8.87 4.87
C ASP A 44 -8.40 -8.51 4.23
N ALA A 45 -7.35 -8.51 5.05
CA ALA A 45 -6.01 -8.15 4.60
C ALA A 45 -5.44 -9.13 3.56
N HIS A 46 -5.91 -10.39 3.53
CA HIS A 46 -5.46 -11.39 2.54
C HIS A 46 -6.05 -11.06 1.17
N ARG A 47 -7.36 -10.86 1.08
CA ARG A 47 -8.05 -10.44 -0.15
C ARG A 47 -7.50 -9.14 -0.72
N LEU A 48 -7.18 -8.17 0.14
CA LEU A 48 -6.53 -6.95 -0.29
C LEU A 48 -5.15 -7.21 -0.91
N ARG A 49 -4.33 -8.08 -0.28
CA ARG A 49 -3.02 -8.47 -0.81
C ARG A 49 -3.16 -9.16 -2.17
N ASP A 50 -4.05 -10.15 -2.27
CA ASP A 50 -4.30 -10.87 -3.52
C ASP A 50 -4.70 -9.92 -4.65
N ALA A 51 -5.54 -8.92 -4.36
CA ALA A 51 -5.96 -7.92 -5.34
C ALA A 51 -4.79 -7.02 -5.77
N VAL A 52 -3.94 -6.59 -4.84
CA VAL A 52 -2.72 -5.82 -5.15
C VAL A 52 -1.77 -6.63 -6.05
N GLU A 53 -1.55 -7.89 -5.73
CA GLU A 53 -0.73 -8.80 -6.53
C GLU A 53 -1.33 -9.06 -7.92
N ALA A 54 -2.65 -9.20 -8.03
CA ALA A 54 -3.35 -9.32 -9.30
C ALA A 54 -3.17 -8.06 -10.17
N VAL A 55 -3.28 -6.86 -9.59
CA VAL A 55 -3.03 -5.60 -10.31
C VAL A 55 -1.57 -5.52 -10.79
N HIS A 56 -0.60 -5.95 -9.98
CA HIS A 56 0.80 -5.99 -10.39
C HIS A 56 1.05 -6.98 -11.55
N ARG A 57 0.47 -8.17 -11.49
CA ARG A 57 0.56 -9.15 -12.60
C ARG A 57 -0.03 -8.62 -13.90
N ASN A 58 -1.16 -7.91 -13.83
CA ASN A 58 -1.83 -7.35 -15.00
C ASN A 58 -1.16 -6.05 -15.53
N ALA A 59 -0.31 -5.40 -14.73
CA ALA A 59 0.46 -4.22 -15.13
C ALA A 59 1.74 -4.58 -15.91
N LEU A 60 2.20 -5.82 -15.81
CA LEU A 60 3.13 -6.41 -16.76
C LEU A 60 2.28 -6.85 -17.96
N PRO A 61 2.37 -6.22 -19.15
CA PRO A 61 1.83 -6.86 -20.33
C PRO A 61 2.48 -8.24 -20.40
N ALA A 62 1.72 -9.28 -20.77
CA ALA A 62 2.28 -10.50 -21.28
C ALA A 62 3.18 -10.11 -22.46
N VAL A 63 4.46 -9.85 -22.20
CA VAL A 63 5.46 -9.81 -23.23
C VAL A 63 5.48 -11.24 -23.73
N GLY A 64 4.88 -11.46 -24.89
CA GLY A 64 5.23 -12.58 -25.73
C GLY A 64 6.69 -12.43 -26.08
N VAL A 65 7.58 -12.91 -25.20
CA VAL A 65 8.98 -13.08 -25.53
C VAL A 65 9.05 -14.43 -26.22
N ASP A 66 9.01 -14.41 -27.54
CA ASP A 66 9.68 -15.44 -28.31
C ASP A 66 11.16 -15.37 -27.92
N VAL A 67 11.67 -16.48 -27.38
CA VAL A 67 12.99 -16.51 -26.75
C VAL A 67 14.04 -16.73 -27.83
N GLN A 68 14.22 -15.76 -28.73
CA GLN A 68 15.32 -15.79 -29.69
C GLN A 68 15.91 -14.39 -29.90
N GLY A 69 17.12 -14.22 -29.38
CA GLY A 69 18.06 -13.18 -29.79
C GLY A 69 17.95 -11.86 -29.05
N GLU A 70 18.72 -11.71 -27.97
CA GLU A 70 19.82 -10.74 -27.87
C GLU A 70 20.17 -10.52 -26.38
N VAL A 71 21.40 -10.92 -26.05
CA VAL A 71 22.07 -10.69 -24.77
C VAL A 71 22.09 -9.19 -24.46
N HIS A 72 21.22 -8.77 -23.55
CA HIS A 72 21.41 -7.49 -22.85
C HIS A 72 22.44 -7.69 -21.75
N ASP A 73 23.59 -7.06 -21.98
CA ASP A 73 24.74 -6.93 -21.10
C ASP A 73 24.35 -6.80 -19.63
N THR A 74 24.64 -7.87 -18.88
CA THR A 74 24.64 -7.89 -17.42
C THR A 74 25.87 -7.15 -16.92
N SER A 75 25.77 -5.83 -16.78
CA SER A 75 26.76 -5.07 -16.00
C SER A 75 26.10 -4.52 -14.73
N PRO A 76 26.45 -5.04 -13.53
CA PRO A 76 25.90 -4.53 -12.29
C PRO A 76 26.63 -3.21 -12.02
N LEU A 77 25.99 -2.10 -12.37
CA LEU A 77 26.42 -0.81 -11.84
C LEU A 77 26.22 -0.87 -10.33
N ARG A 78 27.33 -1.12 -9.63
CA ARG A 78 27.48 -1.06 -8.19
C ARG A 78 27.21 0.39 -7.78
N ALA A 79 25.94 0.71 -7.58
CA ALA A 79 25.52 2.01 -7.10
C ALA A 79 26.16 2.24 -5.71
N PRO A 80 26.64 3.46 -5.42
CA PRO A 80 27.22 3.76 -4.13
C PRO A 80 26.17 3.52 -3.05
N VAL A 81 26.57 2.89 -1.94
CA VAL A 81 25.74 2.73 -0.75
C VAL A 81 25.23 4.12 -0.33
N ARG A 82 23.98 4.41 -0.66
CA ARG A 82 23.19 5.45 0.00
C ARG A 82 22.08 4.73 0.76
N MET A 83 22.32 4.53 2.05
CA MET A 83 21.34 4.05 3.03
C MET A 83 20.19 5.05 3.22
N ALA A 84 19.33 5.20 2.21
CA ALA A 84 18.03 5.83 2.35
C ALA A 84 17.10 5.25 1.28
N LEU A 85 16.65 4.01 1.48
CA LEU A 85 15.53 3.45 0.72
C LEU A 85 14.28 4.26 1.11
N GLN A 86 13.98 5.31 0.35
CA GLN A 86 12.79 6.12 0.56
C GLN A 86 11.62 5.50 -0.20
N SER A 87 10.45 5.44 0.46
CA SER A 87 9.18 5.08 -0.16
C SER A 87 8.91 5.94 -1.40
N THR A 88 7.99 5.52 -2.28
CA THR A 88 7.57 6.38 -3.40
C THR A 88 7.04 7.73 -2.91
N PRO A 89 7.13 8.82 -3.70
CA PRO A 89 6.58 10.12 -3.31
C PRO A 89 5.09 10.06 -2.94
N GLN A 90 4.31 9.23 -3.64
CA GLN A 90 2.89 9.04 -3.34
C GLN A 90 2.67 8.34 -2.00
N ALA A 91 3.50 7.34 -1.66
CA ALA A 91 3.47 6.72 -0.34
C ALA A 91 3.86 7.71 0.78
N GLN A 92 4.87 8.55 0.54
CA GLN A 92 5.27 9.59 1.48
C GLN A 92 4.12 10.60 1.72
N GLN A 93 3.41 10.99 0.66
CA GLN A 93 2.24 11.87 0.77
C GLN A 93 1.13 11.22 1.61
N VAL A 94 0.80 9.94 1.35
CA VAL A 94 -0.20 9.20 2.14
C VAL A 94 0.17 9.18 3.63
N PHE A 95 1.44 8.95 3.94
CA PHE A 95 1.91 8.97 5.32
C PHE A 95 1.76 10.35 5.97
N GLN A 96 2.09 11.43 5.25
CA GLN A 96 1.93 12.80 5.73
C GLN A 96 0.46 13.16 5.96
N ASP A 97 -0.43 12.78 5.04
CA ASP A 97 -1.87 13.00 5.14
C ASP A 97 -2.47 12.23 6.33
N ALA A 98 -2.01 11.01 6.56
CA ALA A 98 -2.41 10.21 7.72
C ALA A 98 -1.95 10.83 9.04
N VAL A 99 -0.75 11.41 9.08
CA VAL A 99 -0.26 12.18 10.24
C VAL A 99 -1.15 13.40 10.47
N ALA A 100 -1.57 14.11 9.41
CA ALA A 100 -2.51 15.23 9.53
C ALA A 100 -3.87 14.76 10.12
N LEU A 101 -4.44 13.69 9.57
CA LEU A 101 -5.67 13.06 10.08
C LEU A 101 -5.57 12.64 11.55
N SER A 102 -4.41 12.12 11.98
CA SER A 102 -4.21 11.70 13.37
C SER A 102 -4.33 12.85 14.37
N LYS A 103 -4.03 14.09 13.95
CA LYS A 103 -4.06 15.29 14.79
C LYS A 103 -5.48 15.84 14.99
N GLU A 104 -6.43 15.47 14.14
CA GLU A 104 -7.83 15.87 14.26
C GLU A 104 -8.53 15.21 15.45
N ARG A 105 -7.97 14.12 15.99
CA ARG A 105 -8.50 13.39 17.14
C ARG A 105 -7.66 13.60 18.40
N ARG A 106 -8.28 13.35 19.56
CA ARG A 106 -7.62 13.41 20.88
C ARG A 106 -7.76 12.07 21.60
N PRO A 107 -6.67 11.49 22.14
CA PRO A 107 -5.28 11.93 21.97
C PRO A 107 -4.77 11.72 20.53
N ALA A 108 -3.88 12.59 20.06
CA ALA A 108 -3.32 12.51 18.71
C ALA A 108 -2.34 11.33 18.61
N ARG A 109 -2.82 10.21 18.06
CA ARG A 109 -2.04 8.99 17.82
C ARG A 109 -2.28 8.53 16.38
N LEU A 110 -1.20 8.30 15.65
CA LEU A 110 -1.27 7.73 14.30
C LEU A 110 -1.66 6.26 14.39
N ARG A 111 -2.75 5.90 13.73
CA ARG A 111 -3.31 4.53 13.69
C ARG A 111 -3.26 3.97 12.28
N GLY A 112 -3.36 2.65 12.15
CA GLY A 112 -3.50 2.00 10.85
C GLY A 112 -4.68 2.56 10.03
N ALA A 113 -5.81 2.84 10.68
CA ALA A 113 -6.98 3.44 10.02
C ALA A 113 -6.71 4.82 9.41
N ASP A 114 -5.73 5.58 9.92
CA ASP A 114 -5.42 6.90 9.39
C ASP A 114 -4.65 6.79 8.07
N ILE A 115 -3.77 5.80 7.97
CA ILE A 115 -3.09 5.43 6.72
C ILE A 115 -4.11 4.98 5.68
N LEU A 116 -5.04 4.12 6.09
CA LEU A 116 -6.09 3.61 5.20
C LEU A 116 -7.00 4.74 4.70
N ALA A 117 -7.45 5.63 5.60
CA ALA A 117 -8.26 6.79 5.25
C ALA A 117 -7.52 7.75 4.30
N ALA A 118 -6.24 8.02 4.54
CA ALA A 118 -5.41 8.82 3.65
C ALA A 118 -5.25 8.16 2.27
N ALA A 119 -4.99 6.85 2.21
CA ALA A 119 -4.87 6.13 0.95
C ALA A 119 -6.18 6.12 0.12
N CYS A 120 -7.35 6.15 0.77
CA CYS A 120 -8.64 6.26 0.08
C CYS A 120 -8.83 7.59 -0.67
N ARG A 121 -8.08 8.65 -0.30
CA ARG A 121 -8.10 9.95 -0.99
C ARG A 121 -7.34 9.96 -2.31
N LEU A 122 -6.54 8.93 -2.59
CA LEU A 122 -5.84 8.83 -3.86
C LEU A 122 -6.84 8.68 -5.02
N GLU A 123 -6.60 9.40 -6.11
CA GLU A 123 -7.41 9.29 -7.33
C GLU A 123 -7.01 8.09 -8.17
N ARG A 124 -5.73 7.71 -8.14
CA ARG A 124 -5.13 6.66 -8.96
C ARG A 124 -4.02 5.95 -8.20
N GLY A 125 -3.74 4.71 -8.58
CA GLY A 125 -2.65 3.90 -8.05
C GLY A 125 -3.05 2.43 -7.93
N THR A 126 -2.09 1.59 -7.56
CA THR A 126 -2.33 0.15 -7.38
C THR A 126 -3.39 -0.10 -6.32
N PHE A 127 -3.34 0.61 -5.19
CA PHE A 127 -4.37 0.50 -4.14
C PHE A 127 -5.79 0.79 -4.66
N VAL A 128 -5.96 1.87 -5.44
CA VAL A 128 -7.26 2.26 -6.02
C VAL A 128 -7.78 1.14 -6.94
N ARG A 129 -6.94 0.65 -7.85
CA ARG A 129 -7.30 -0.45 -8.77
C ARG A 129 -7.60 -1.76 -8.04
N ALA A 130 -6.91 -2.04 -6.93
CA ALA A 130 -7.16 -3.21 -6.11
C ALA A 130 -8.55 -3.13 -5.46
N LEU A 131 -8.96 -1.95 -4.97
CA LEU A 131 -10.32 -1.74 -4.46
C LEU A 131 -11.38 -1.87 -5.56
N ASP A 132 -11.11 -1.34 -6.76
CA ASP A 132 -12.01 -1.50 -7.91
C ASP A 132 -12.19 -2.98 -8.28
N THR A 133 -11.10 -3.76 -8.24
CA THR A 133 -11.13 -5.22 -8.49
C THR A 133 -11.95 -5.97 -7.43
N LEU A 134 -11.92 -5.50 -6.18
CA LEU A 134 -12.68 -6.07 -5.08
C LEU A 134 -14.13 -5.56 -5.02
N GLY A 135 -14.52 -4.61 -5.87
CA GLY A 135 -15.85 -3.98 -5.82
C GLY A 135 -16.09 -3.16 -4.55
N VAL A 136 -15.04 -2.61 -3.94
CA VAL A 136 -15.12 -1.84 -2.70
C VAL A 136 -15.30 -0.36 -2.99
N ASP A 137 -16.35 0.23 -2.43
CA ASP A 137 -16.52 1.68 -2.43
C ASP A 137 -15.47 2.35 -1.52
N ARG A 138 -14.63 3.20 -2.13
CA ARG A 138 -13.56 3.95 -1.45
C ARG A 138 -14.10 4.96 -0.43
N ALA A 139 -15.24 5.58 -0.70
CA ALA A 139 -15.86 6.52 0.23
C ALA A 139 -16.38 5.77 1.47
N ALA A 140 -17.05 4.64 1.26
CA ALA A 140 -17.49 3.78 2.35
C ALA A 140 -16.30 3.28 3.21
N LEU A 141 -15.20 2.87 2.57
CA LEU A 141 -13.98 2.47 3.27
C LEU A 141 -13.34 3.61 4.05
N ALA A 142 -13.28 4.82 3.48
CA ALA A 142 -12.78 6.00 4.18
C ALA A 142 -13.62 6.34 5.42
N THR A 143 -14.95 6.28 5.30
CA THR A 143 -15.87 6.46 6.44
C THR A 143 -15.67 5.38 7.50
N ALA A 144 -15.56 4.11 7.09
CA ALA A 144 -15.29 2.99 8.00
C ALA A 144 -13.97 3.16 8.76
N ALA A 145 -12.92 3.65 8.08
CA ALA A 145 -11.63 3.95 8.67
C ALA A 145 -11.71 5.11 9.67
N ALA A 146 -12.37 6.22 9.32
CA ALA A 146 -12.54 7.36 10.20
C ALA A 146 -13.30 7.00 11.50
N ALA A 147 -14.30 6.11 11.39
CA ALA A 147 -15.11 5.64 12.51
C ALA A 147 -14.47 4.49 13.32
N THR A 148 -13.23 4.10 13.03
CA THR A 148 -12.57 3.02 13.80
C THR A 148 -11.78 3.61 14.96
N GLU A 149 -11.99 3.08 16.16
CA GLU A 149 -11.27 3.47 17.38
C GLU A 149 -10.21 2.42 17.75
N SER A 150 -9.03 2.86 18.20
CA SER A 150 -7.98 1.99 18.76
C SER A 150 -8.41 1.50 20.15
N ARG A 151 -8.16 0.22 20.45
CA ARG A 151 -8.51 -0.40 21.74
C ARG A 151 -7.55 0.01 22.85
#